data_AF-A0A7S3B7R6-F1
#
_entry.id   AF-A0A7S3B7R6-F1
#
_cell.length_a   1.000
_cell.length_b   1.000
_cell.length_c   1.000
_cell.angle_alpha   90.00
_cell.angle_beta   90.00
_cell.angle_gamma   90.00
#
_symmetry.space_group_name_H-M   'P 1'
#
loop_
_entity.id
_entity.type
_entity.pdbx_description
1 polymer ?
#
loop_
_entity_poly.entity_id
_entity_poly.type
_entity_poly.pdbx_seq_one_letter_code
_entity_poly.pdbx_strand_id
1 'polypeptide(L)'
;DTERVSVAATYHYGEACGVNRVASKNRQWGRYPLIPLLDKVRWDEEFHVFAVEWRVGESIAFFVDDHHLVTLDASDVTLPTLPMSPILNTAIDANYNATVRGWDWNAGPVEHVVDYVRVYELVS
;
A
#
# COMPACT_ATOMS: atom_id res chain seq x y z
N ASP A 1 2.96 19.15 -14.33
CA ASP A 1 2.58 19.00 -12.91
C ASP A 1 2.28 17.55 -12.62
N THR A 2 3.25 16.81 -12.12
CA THR A 2 2.96 15.53 -11.46
C THR A 2 2.30 15.87 -10.13
N GLU A 3 1.04 15.45 -9.96
CA GLU A 3 0.31 15.64 -8.72
C GLU A 3 1.09 14.97 -7.59
N ARG A 4 1.48 15.75 -6.58
CA ARG A 4 2.30 15.26 -5.47
C ARG A 4 1.42 14.46 -4.52
N VAL A 5 1.51 13.14 -4.62
CA VAL A 5 0.59 12.22 -3.94
C VAL A 5 1.28 11.50 -2.78
N SER A 6 0.54 11.30 -1.69
CA SER A 6 0.91 10.30 -0.69
C SER A 6 0.57 8.90 -1.24
N VAL A 7 1.40 7.91 -0.96
CA VAL A 7 0.98 6.50 -1.07
C VAL A 7 0.11 6.14 0.12
N ALA A 8 -0.84 5.24 -0.10
CA ALA A 8 -1.67 4.66 0.95
C ALA A 8 -1.39 3.17 1.07
N ALA A 9 -1.11 2.72 2.29
CA ALA A 9 -1.07 1.33 2.66
C ALA A 9 -2.39 0.98 3.35
N THR A 10 -3.17 0.09 2.72
CA THR A 10 -4.49 -0.33 3.19
C THR A 10 -4.55 -1.84 3.34
N TYR A 11 -5.34 -2.31 4.30
CA TYR A 11 -5.68 -3.71 4.45
C TYR A 11 -7.14 -3.91 4.08
N HIS A 12 -7.39 -4.76 3.08
CA HIS A 12 -8.74 -5.10 2.64
C HIS A 12 -9.09 -6.49 3.15
N TYR A 13 -10.31 -6.66 3.64
CA TYR A 13 -10.79 -7.93 4.19
C TYR A 13 -12.29 -8.11 3.96
N GLY A 14 -12.75 -9.36 4.04
CA GLY A 14 -14.16 -9.68 3.85
C GLY A 14 -14.44 -11.14 4.15
N GLU A 15 -15.65 -11.44 4.60
CA GLU A 15 -16.10 -12.80 4.89
C GLU A 15 -16.53 -13.56 3.62
N ALA A 16 -16.76 -12.82 2.53
CA ALA A 16 -17.16 -13.36 1.24
C ALA A 16 -16.69 -12.46 0.09
N CYS A 17 -16.61 -13.05 -1.12
CA CYS A 17 -16.33 -12.29 -2.34
C CYS A 17 -17.38 -11.18 -2.54
N GLY A 18 -16.93 -9.99 -2.93
CA GLY A 18 -17.78 -8.81 -3.09
C GLY A 18 -18.13 -8.06 -1.80
N VAL A 19 -17.80 -8.60 -0.62
CA VAL A 19 -18.01 -7.93 0.68
C VAL A 19 -16.71 -7.31 1.16
N ASN A 20 -16.16 -6.40 0.35
CA ASN A 20 -14.83 -5.84 0.60
C ASN A 20 -14.91 -4.71 1.64
N ARG A 21 -14.21 -4.86 2.75
CA ARG A 21 -14.02 -3.85 3.79
C ARG A 21 -12.59 -3.32 3.72
N VAL A 22 -12.40 -2.07 4.11
CA VAL A 22 -11.08 -1.45 4.21
C VAL A 22 -10.80 -1.13 5.67
N ALA A 23 -9.69 -1.61 6.18
CA ALA A 23 -9.22 -1.33 7.51
C ALA A 23 -8.72 0.11 7.65
N SER A 24 -8.98 0.72 8.79
CA SER A 24 -8.36 1.99 9.19
C SER A 24 -8.23 2.00 10.70
N LYS A 25 -7.10 2.50 11.23
CA LYS A 25 -6.93 2.70 12.67
C LYS A 25 -7.27 4.15 12.97
N ASN A 26 -8.18 4.40 13.90
CA ASN A 26 -8.64 5.76 14.22
C ASN A 26 -9.10 6.58 13.00
N ARG A 27 -9.72 5.92 12.00
CA ARG A 27 -10.11 6.51 10.70
C ARG A 27 -8.94 7.03 9.85
N GLN A 28 -7.71 6.63 10.17
CA GLN A 28 -6.52 6.95 9.39
C GLN A 28 -6.08 5.71 8.60
N TRP A 29 -5.76 5.93 7.33
CA TRP A 29 -5.05 4.96 6.51
C TRP A 29 -3.55 5.21 6.69
N GLY A 30 -2.75 4.15 6.61
CA GLY A 30 -1.30 4.32 6.58
C GLY A 30 -0.95 5.16 5.35
N ARG A 31 -0.44 6.38 5.55
CA ARG A 31 -0.08 7.27 4.45
C ARG A 31 1.32 7.83 4.64
N TYR A 32 2.06 7.93 3.55
CA TYR A 32 3.38 8.52 3.53
C TYR A 32 3.67 9.15 2.15
N PRO A 33 4.49 10.21 2.07
CA PRO A 33 4.80 11.11 3.17
C PRO A 33 3.54 11.85 3.66
N LEU A 34 3.56 12.29 4.91
CA LEU A 34 2.57 13.23 5.45
C LEU A 34 3.05 14.68 5.25
N ILE A 35 2.13 15.65 5.31
CA ILE A 35 2.51 17.08 5.35
C ILE A 35 3.45 17.31 6.54
N PRO A 36 4.58 18.05 6.37
CA PRO A 36 4.97 18.86 5.21
C PRO A 36 5.92 18.15 4.22
N LEU A 37 6.12 16.84 4.33
CA LEU A 37 7.08 16.08 3.52
C LEU A 37 6.56 15.74 2.11
N LEU A 38 5.31 16.07 1.76
CA LEU A 38 4.72 15.82 0.43
C LEU A 38 5.59 16.31 -0.73
N ASP A 39 6.32 17.42 -0.54
CA ASP A 39 7.15 18.02 -1.58
C ASP A 39 8.56 17.42 -1.68
N LYS A 40 8.89 16.46 -0.81
CA LYS A 40 10.25 15.92 -0.68
C LYS A 40 10.41 14.50 -1.21
N VAL A 41 9.32 13.84 -1.60
CA VAL A 41 9.34 12.44 -2.07
C VAL A 41 8.88 12.39 -3.51
N ARG A 42 9.69 11.76 -4.37
CA ARG A 42 9.43 11.59 -5.80
C ARG A 42 9.33 10.11 -6.15
N TRP A 43 8.12 9.58 -6.08
CA TRP A 43 7.79 8.18 -6.33
C TRP A 43 8.16 7.65 -7.72
N ASP A 44 8.31 8.57 -8.68
CA ASP A 44 8.59 8.29 -10.09
C ASP A 44 10.06 8.47 -10.47
N GLU A 45 10.89 9.06 -9.60
CA GLU A 45 12.29 9.37 -9.89
C GLU A 45 13.28 8.50 -9.10
N GLU A 46 12.85 7.88 -7.99
CA GLU A 46 13.69 7.10 -7.09
C GLU A 46 13.05 5.75 -6.72
N PHE A 47 13.89 4.77 -6.37
CA PHE A 47 13.40 3.52 -5.78
C PHE A 47 13.08 3.74 -4.29
N HIS A 48 11.89 3.31 -3.90
CA HIS A 48 11.41 3.32 -2.53
C HIS A 48 11.21 1.90 -2.00
N VAL A 49 11.37 1.72 -0.69
CA VAL A 49 11.19 0.42 -0.05
C VAL A 49 9.81 0.36 0.59
N PHE A 50 8.94 -0.50 0.05
CA PHE A 50 7.64 -0.80 0.64
C PHE A 50 7.72 -2.12 1.39
N ALA A 51 7.26 -2.15 2.64
CA ALA A 51 7.30 -3.35 3.45
C ALA A 51 6.00 -3.58 4.23
N VAL A 52 5.71 -4.86 4.47
CA VAL A 52 4.65 -5.33 5.35
C VAL A 52 5.26 -6.33 6.30
N GLU A 53 5.11 -6.07 7.60
CA GLU A 53 5.36 -7.08 8.62
C GLU A 53 4.03 -7.75 8.97
N TRP A 54 3.96 -9.06 8.77
CA TRP A 54 2.77 -9.84 9.11
C TRP A 54 3.12 -10.88 10.16
N ARG A 55 2.55 -10.71 11.36
CA ARG A 55 2.56 -11.71 12.42
C ARG A 55 1.24 -12.46 12.40
N VAL A 56 1.29 -13.73 12.02
CA VAL A 56 0.10 -14.55 11.76
C VAL A 56 -0.84 -14.53 12.97
N GLY A 57 -2.07 -14.04 12.74
CA GLY A 57 -3.10 -13.94 13.79
C GLY A 57 -2.90 -12.84 14.83
N GLU A 58 -1.78 -12.11 14.80
CA GLU A 58 -1.45 -11.08 15.78
C GLU A 58 -1.58 -9.66 15.21
N SER A 59 -0.86 -9.37 14.12
CA SER A 59 -0.83 -8.03 13.54
C SER A 59 -0.32 -7.96 12.11
N ILE A 60 -0.66 -6.85 11.44
CA ILE A 60 -0.08 -6.43 10.16
C ILE A 60 0.39 -4.98 10.33
N ALA A 61 1.66 -4.72 10.08
CA ALA A 61 2.25 -3.38 10.09
C ALA A 61 2.80 -3.01 8.71
N PHE A 62 2.57 -1.77 8.29
CA PHE A 62 2.99 -1.25 6.99
C PHE A 62 4.09 -0.21 7.13
N PHE A 63 5.04 -0.24 6.20
CA PHE A 63 6.19 0.65 6.19
C PHE A 63 6.50 1.16 4.78
N VAL A 64 7.04 2.38 4.71
CA VAL A 64 7.65 2.94 3.50
C VAL A 64 8.94 3.65 3.87
N ASP A 65 10.05 3.30 3.22
CA ASP A 65 11.39 3.83 3.51
C ASP A 65 11.73 3.79 5.01
N ASP A 66 11.50 2.63 5.64
CA ASP A 66 11.65 2.39 7.09
C ASP A 66 10.75 3.24 8.01
N HIS A 67 9.84 4.06 7.45
CA HIS A 67 8.82 4.75 8.23
C HIS A 67 7.64 3.82 8.51
N HIS A 68 7.33 3.62 9.78
CA HIS A 68 6.08 2.96 10.20
C HIS A 68 4.87 3.85 9.87
N LEU A 69 3.89 3.28 9.17
CA LEU A 69 2.66 3.98 8.79
C LEU A 69 1.52 3.64 9.74
N VAL A 70 1.23 2.34 9.93
CA VAL A 70 0.12 1.85 10.74
C VAL A 70 0.34 0.40 11.12
N THR A 71 -0.12 0.00 12.30
CA THR A 71 -0.27 -1.40 12.72
C THR A 71 -1.73 -1.70 12.98
N LEU A 72 -2.24 -2.74 12.33
CA LEU A 72 -3.56 -3.32 12.55
C LEU A 72 -3.41 -4.60 13.35
N ASP A 73 -4.28 -4.79 14.33
CA ASP A 73 -4.33 -6.00 15.15
C ASP A 73 -5.76 -6.59 15.18
N ALA A 74 -5.94 -7.70 15.89
CA ALA A 74 -7.22 -8.41 15.96
C ALA A 74 -8.36 -7.58 16.60
N SER A 75 -8.05 -6.48 17.30
CA SER A 75 -9.05 -5.54 17.80
C SER A 75 -9.54 -4.56 16.73
N ASP A 76 -8.73 -4.32 15.70
CA ASP A 76 -9.07 -3.44 14.58
C ASP A 76 -9.82 -4.19 13.46
N VAL A 77 -9.37 -5.40 13.13
CA VAL A 77 -9.83 -6.19 11.98
C VAL A 77 -9.67 -7.70 12.15
N THR A 78 -10.41 -8.47 11.36
CA THR A 78 -10.11 -9.90 11.16
C THR A 78 -8.81 -10.03 10.39
N LEU A 79 -7.82 -10.70 10.98
CA LEU A 79 -6.52 -10.92 10.37
C LEU A 79 -6.48 -12.25 9.59
N PRO A 80 -5.68 -12.34 8.51
CA PRO A 80 -5.52 -13.58 7.78
C PRO A 80 -4.62 -14.53 8.59
N THR A 81 -4.98 -15.82 8.56
CA THR A 81 -4.22 -16.91 9.21
C THR A 81 -3.74 -17.97 8.23
N LEU A 82 -4.20 -17.90 6.98
CA LEU A 82 -3.84 -18.83 5.92
C LEU A 82 -2.66 -18.31 5.11
N PRO A 83 -1.82 -19.18 4.52
CA PRO A 83 -0.78 -18.77 3.59
C PRO A 83 -1.33 -17.89 2.45
N MET A 84 -0.57 -16.87 2.07
CA MET A 84 -0.91 -15.94 1.00
C MET A 84 0.21 -15.86 -0.04
N SER A 85 -0.17 -15.60 -1.28
CA SER A 85 0.79 -15.29 -2.35
C SER A 85 0.90 -13.77 -2.54
N PRO A 86 2.10 -13.19 -2.65
CA PRO A 86 2.26 -11.80 -3.02
C PRO A 86 1.86 -11.58 -4.49
N ILE A 87 1.27 -10.44 -4.78
CA ILE A 87 0.93 -9.99 -6.13
C ILE A 87 1.49 -8.58 -6.31
N LEU A 88 2.20 -8.37 -7.41
CA LEU A 88 2.67 -7.06 -7.86
C LEU A 88 2.03 -6.78 -9.21
N ASN A 89 1.28 -5.69 -9.32
CA ASN A 89 0.58 -5.33 -10.55
C ASN A 89 0.53 -3.82 -10.75
N THR A 90 0.35 -3.41 -12.00
CA THR A 90 0.09 -2.02 -12.39
C THR A 90 -1.33 -1.95 -12.92
N ALA A 91 -2.26 -1.49 -12.07
CA ALA A 91 -3.64 -1.28 -12.47
C ALA A 91 -3.83 0.17 -12.94
N ILE A 92 -4.46 0.34 -14.10
CA ILE A 92 -4.92 1.64 -14.59
C ILE A 92 -6.43 1.65 -14.41
N ASP A 93 -6.92 2.37 -13.39
CA ASP A 93 -8.34 2.48 -13.09
C ASP A 93 -8.81 3.93 -13.10
N ALA A 94 -9.81 4.21 -13.94
CA ALA A 94 -10.43 5.53 -14.03
C ALA A 94 -11.40 5.81 -12.86
N ASN A 95 -11.81 4.80 -12.08
CA ASN A 95 -12.91 4.90 -11.12
C ASN A 95 -12.47 5.09 -9.66
N TYR A 96 -11.40 4.44 -9.19
CA TYR A 96 -11.07 4.42 -7.75
C TYR A 96 -10.57 5.76 -7.19
N ASN A 97 -9.91 6.60 -8.00
CA ASN A 97 -9.26 7.82 -7.47
C ASN A 97 -9.65 9.12 -8.16
N ALA A 98 -10.45 9.12 -9.23
CA ALA A 98 -10.85 10.32 -10.00
C ALA A 98 -9.70 11.28 -10.44
N THR A 99 -8.44 11.00 -10.10
CA THR A 99 -7.24 11.79 -10.43
C THR A 99 -6.68 11.46 -11.81
N VAL A 100 -7.09 10.36 -12.43
CA VAL A 100 -6.86 10.11 -13.86
C VAL A 100 -7.82 10.89 -14.77
N ARG A 101 -8.44 11.98 -14.26
CA ARG A 101 -9.03 13.01 -15.11
C ARG A 101 -7.91 13.69 -15.89
N GLY A 102 -7.69 13.25 -17.12
CA GLY A 102 -6.63 13.76 -17.99
C GLY A 102 -5.48 12.79 -18.21
N TRP A 103 -5.66 11.50 -17.91
CA TRP A 103 -4.74 10.48 -18.43
C TRP A 103 -4.70 10.60 -19.96
N ASP A 104 -3.54 10.95 -20.48
CA ASP A 104 -3.29 10.82 -21.91
C ASP A 104 -3.00 9.35 -22.21
N TRP A 105 -4.00 8.67 -22.78
CA TRP A 105 -3.87 7.28 -23.21
C TRP A 105 -2.79 7.07 -24.28
N ASN A 106 -2.24 8.16 -24.84
CA ASN A 106 -1.13 8.15 -25.78
C ASN A 106 0.22 8.49 -25.12
N ALA A 107 0.29 8.73 -23.80
CA ALA A 107 1.50 9.12 -23.08
C ALA A 107 2.63 8.06 -23.08
N GLY A 108 2.40 6.92 -23.72
CA GLY A 108 3.36 5.82 -23.80
C GLY A 108 3.07 4.69 -22.82
N PRO A 109 3.87 3.62 -22.85
CA PRO A 109 3.73 2.52 -21.90
C PRO A 109 3.99 3.00 -20.47
N VAL A 110 3.20 2.50 -19.51
CA VAL A 110 3.46 2.69 -18.08
C VAL A 110 4.36 1.57 -17.61
N GLU A 111 5.47 1.92 -16.98
CA GLU A 111 6.40 0.96 -16.41
C GLU A 111 6.32 1.00 -14.88
N HIS A 112 6.33 -0.18 -14.26
CA HIS A 112 6.46 -0.35 -12.82
C HIS A 112 7.67 -1.25 -12.61
N VAL A 113 8.78 -0.61 -12.21
CA VAL A 113 10.08 -1.26 -12.08
C VAL A 113 10.27 -1.70 -10.63
N VAL A 114 10.61 -2.97 -10.43
CA VAL A 114 10.88 -3.56 -9.12
C VAL A 114 12.30 -4.09 -9.12
N ASP A 115 13.17 -3.47 -8.31
CA ASP A 115 14.57 -3.89 -8.19
C ASP A 115 14.69 -5.23 -7.45
N TYR A 116 13.99 -5.37 -6.32
CA TYR A 116 14.00 -6.61 -5.55
C TYR A 116 12.71 -6.87 -4.79
N VAL A 117 12.51 -8.14 -4.44
CA VAL A 117 11.55 -8.59 -3.43
C VAL A 117 12.31 -9.44 -2.42
N ARG A 118 12.14 -9.15 -1.12
CA ARG A 118 12.74 -9.92 -0.04
C ARG A 118 11.65 -10.38 0.92
N VAL A 119 11.74 -11.61 1.38
CA VAL A 119 10.84 -12.22 2.35
C VAL A 119 11.70 -12.72 3.50
N TYR A 120 11.28 -12.40 4.72
CA TYR A 120 11.98 -12.77 5.94
C TYR A 120 11.02 -13.53 6.85
N GLU A 121 11.59 -14.44 7.64
CA GLU A 121 10.90 -15.09 8.74
C GLU A 121 11.58 -14.71 10.05
N LEU A 122 10.80 -14.52 11.10
CA LEU A 122 11.34 -14.35 12.44
C LEU A 122 11.85 -15.70 12.94
N VAL A 123 13.15 -15.81 13.18
CA VAL A 123 13.74 -17.01 13.80
C VAL A 123 13.60 -16.90 15.31
N SER A 124 12.97 -17.90 15.92
CA SER A 124 12.81 -18.02 17.39
C SER A 124 13.84 -18.95 18.03
#